data_AF-A0A4Q7VJV7-F1
#
_entry.id   AF-A0A4Q7VJV7-F1
#
_cell.length_a   1.000
_cell.length_b   1.000
_cell.length_c   1.000
_cell.angle_alpha   90.00
_cell.angle_beta   90.00
_cell.angle_gamma   90.00
#
_symmetry.space_group_name_H-M   'P 1'
#
loop_
_entity.id
_entity.type
_entity.pdbx_description
1 polymer ?
#
loop_
_entity_poly.entity_id
_entity_poly.type
_entity_poly.pdbx_seq_one_letter_code
_entity_poly.pdbx_strand_id
1 'polypeptide(L)'
;MKIFIILIFSCISVNLLATNQVKDILIYKGDTLQLYSSPLEQIDGITEKLFELDSTLNSSSFCWRGFEAEWVIKDEVLHLKKVTEFDTNKIINKLIEKIVGINFKNGPIKANWVNGKFWAGMDYDSEASSAYQMIYKSETKFIIENGEMKNIELKSYSPCEYQSQDSIYKHIYSKIDWTNIKSNSRAARLSIYVLTNESGHIIHTGIENSTDLGFNNEILRLIRLLPCRNVYYSYGVFSQIGQVIELTLNKDNEVKYSR
;
A
#
# COMPACT_ATOMS: atom_id res chain seq x y z
N MET A 1 36.19 -15.94 -23.05
CA MET A 1 36.05 -15.73 -21.59
C MET A 1 35.35 -14.42 -21.23
N LYS A 2 35.73 -13.26 -21.78
CA LYS A 2 35.07 -11.95 -21.48
C LYS A 2 33.57 -11.88 -21.82
N ILE A 3 33.14 -12.44 -22.95
CA ILE A 3 31.71 -12.49 -23.35
C ILE A 3 30.87 -13.39 -22.42
N PHE A 4 31.46 -14.47 -21.92
CA PHE A 4 30.79 -15.40 -21.01
C PHE A 4 30.52 -14.78 -19.63
N ILE A 5 31.41 -13.89 -19.16
CA ILE A 5 31.23 -13.16 -17.90
C ILE A 5 30.08 -12.13 -18.01
N ILE A 6 29.92 -11.46 -19.16
CA ILE A 6 28.84 -10.48 -19.39
C ILE A 6 27.46 -11.15 -19.42
N LEU A 7 27.35 -12.34 -20.03
CA LEU A 7 26.12 -13.15 -20.06
C LEU A 7 25.73 -13.71 -18.67
N ILE A 8 26.71 -14.03 -17.82
CA ILE A 8 26.45 -14.49 -16.45
C ILE A 8 25.91 -13.35 -15.56
N PHE A 9 26.38 -12.11 -15.77
CA PHE A 9 25.87 -10.96 -15.02
C PHE A 9 24.49 -10.48 -15.49
N SER A 10 24.07 -10.73 -16.74
CA SER A 10 22.72 -10.33 -17.22
C SER A 10 21.57 -11.21 -16.69
N CYS A 11 21.87 -12.38 -16.12
CA CYS A 11 20.86 -13.29 -15.57
C CYS A 11 20.59 -13.07 -14.08
N ILE A 12 21.31 -12.16 -13.42
CA ILE A 12 21.04 -11.78 -12.03
C ILE A 12 20.04 -10.63 -12.05
N SER A 13 18.76 -10.95 -12.24
CA SER A 13 17.68 -10.01 -11.96
C SER A 13 17.60 -9.84 -10.44
N VAL A 14 18.38 -8.90 -9.90
CA VAL A 14 18.16 -8.42 -8.53
C VAL A 14 16.80 -7.73 -8.51
N ASN A 15 15.86 -8.26 -7.73
CA ASN A 15 14.62 -7.56 -7.41
C ASN A 15 15.01 -6.35 -6.54
N LEU A 16 15.35 -5.23 -7.19
CA LEU A 16 15.61 -3.97 -6.50
C LEU A 16 14.28 -3.51 -5.90
N LEU A 17 14.21 -3.55 -4.57
CA LEU A 17 13.09 -2.98 -3.83
C LEU A 17 13.22 -1.46 -3.90
N ALA A 18 12.35 -0.82 -4.68
CA ALA A 18 12.29 0.63 -4.75
C ALA A 18 11.47 1.16 -3.56
N THR A 19 12.01 2.16 -2.87
CA THR A 19 11.27 2.89 -1.83
C THR A 19 10.01 3.48 -2.45
N ASN A 20 8.86 3.33 -1.78
CA ASN A 20 7.63 4.00 -2.19
C ASN A 20 7.88 5.50 -2.33
N GLN A 21 7.47 6.07 -3.47
CA GLN A 21 7.56 7.50 -3.67
C GLN A 21 6.42 8.21 -2.94
N VAL A 22 6.68 9.45 -2.52
CA VAL A 22 5.63 10.39 -2.09
C VAL A 22 4.56 10.45 -3.17
N LYS A 23 3.32 10.30 -2.73
CA LYS A 23 2.14 10.30 -3.57
C LYS A 23 1.58 11.70 -3.66
N ASP A 24 1.01 12.02 -4.81
CA ASP A 24 0.23 13.24 -4.94
C ASP A 24 -1.13 13.08 -4.25
N ILE A 25 -1.70 14.19 -3.81
CA ILE A 25 -3.02 14.22 -3.17
C ILE A 25 -4.08 14.50 -4.24
N LEU A 26 -5.16 13.73 -4.26
CA LEU A 26 -6.34 13.99 -5.09
C LEU A 26 -7.58 14.21 -4.22
N ILE A 27 -8.21 15.38 -4.37
CA ILE A 27 -9.51 15.66 -3.77
C ILE A 27 -10.61 15.30 -4.78
N TYR A 28 -11.50 14.40 -4.40
CA TYR A 28 -12.64 14.00 -5.22
C TYR A 28 -13.90 13.82 -4.37
N LYS A 29 -14.99 14.52 -4.72
CA LYS A 29 -16.27 14.50 -3.99
C LYS A 29 -16.17 14.77 -2.47
N GLY A 30 -15.14 15.51 -2.05
CA GLY A 30 -14.89 15.83 -0.64
C GLY A 30 -13.92 14.86 0.04
N ASP A 31 -13.65 13.70 -0.56
CA ASP A 31 -12.67 12.75 -0.06
C ASP A 31 -11.25 13.11 -0.49
N THR A 32 -10.27 12.62 0.28
CA THR A 32 -8.84 12.79 0.01
C THR A 32 -8.23 11.43 -0.33
N LEU A 33 -7.72 11.31 -1.55
CA LEU A 33 -7.11 10.10 -2.09
C LEU A 33 -5.62 10.32 -2.37
N GLN A 34 -4.87 9.24 -2.42
CA GLN A 34 -3.42 9.23 -2.62
C GLN A 34 -3.10 8.65 -4.01
N LEU A 35 -2.69 9.49 -4.95
CA LEU A 35 -2.36 9.10 -6.32
C LEU A 35 -1.09 8.27 -6.37
N TYR A 36 -1.15 7.13 -7.03
CA TYR A 36 0.01 6.25 -7.21
C TYR A 36 1.05 6.77 -8.22
N SER A 37 0.68 7.73 -9.05
CA SER A 37 1.52 8.35 -10.07
C SER A 37 1.21 9.84 -10.15
N SER A 38 2.20 10.67 -10.45
CA SER A 38 1.98 12.12 -10.51
C SER A 38 1.54 12.57 -11.90
N PRO A 39 0.38 13.24 -12.05
CA PRO A 39 -0.02 13.80 -13.34
C PRO A 39 0.91 14.92 -13.84
N LEU A 40 1.69 15.56 -12.97
CA LEU A 40 2.66 16.61 -13.37
C LEU A 40 3.86 16.03 -14.12
N GLU A 41 4.19 14.75 -13.92
CA GLU A 41 5.28 14.07 -14.63
C GLU A 41 5.01 13.88 -16.13
N GLN A 42 3.79 14.13 -16.59
CA GLN A 42 3.48 14.19 -18.03
C GLN A 42 4.03 15.44 -18.71
N ILE A 43 4.53 16.42 -17.93
CA ILE A 43 5.29 17.54 -18.48
C ILE A 43 6.74 17.11 -18.60
N ASP A 44 7.25 17.05 -19.83
CA ASP A 44 8.61 16.64 -20.11
C ASP A 44 9.63 17.43 -19.27
N GLY A 45 10.43 16.69 -18.51
CA GLY A 45 11.50 17.23 -17.69
C GLY A 45 11.03 18.16 -16.56
N ILE A 46 9.82 17.97 -16.01
CA ILE A 46 9.26 18.85 -14.97
C ILE A 46 10.21 19.00 -13.78
N THR A 47 10.83 17.91 -13.35
CA THR A 47 11.72 17.87 -12.20
C THR A 47 13.03 18.60 -12.49
N GLU A 48 13.64 18.36 -13.64
CA GLU A 48 14.86 19.03 -14.09
C GLU A 48 14.63 20.54 -14.22
N LYS A 49 13.52 20.95 -14.87
CA LYS A 49 13.13 22.35 -15.01
C LYS A 49 12.91 23.03 -13.66
N LEU A 50 12.36 22.33 -12.67
CA LEU A 50 12.21 22.86 -11.32
C LEU A 50 13.57 23.12 -10.67
N PHE A 51 14.50 22.16 -10.74
CA PHE A 51 15.86 22.32 -10.20
C PHE A 51 16.68 23.39 -10.92
N GLU A 52 16.47 23.58 -12.22
CA GLU A 52 17.07 24.68 -12.98
C GLU A 52 16.54 26.05 -12.54
N LEU A 53 15.25 26.15 -12.20
CA LEU A 53 14.62 27.39 -11.75
C LEU A 53 14.91 27.73 -10.28
N ASP A 54 15.12 26.72 -9.44
CA ASP A 54 15.42 26.88 -8.02
C ASP A 54 16.31 25.71 -7.55
N SER A 55 17.63 25.95 -7.51
CA SER A 55 18.61 24.97 -7.07
C SER A 55 18.58 24.69 -5.57
N THR A 56 17.69 25.35 -4.81
CA THR A 56 17.50 25.09 -3.38
C THR A 56 16.46 24.01 -3.10
N LEU A 57 15.72 23.57 -4.12
CA LEU A 57 14.81 22.43 -4.01
C LEU A 57 15.62 21.15 -3.78
N ASN A 58 15.16 20.33 -2.85
CA ASN A 58 15.80 19.05 -2.53
C ASN A 58 15.04 17.88 -3.16
N SER A 59 15.76 16.79 -3.39
CA SER A 59 15.19 15.48 -3.72
C SER A 59 15.74 14.43 -2.77
N SER A 60 15.00 13.34 -2.61
CA SER A 60 15.43 12.18 -1.84
C SER A 60 15.01 10.89 -2.52
N SER A 61 15.50 9.75 -2.05
CA SER A 61 15.03 8.45 -2.53
C SER A 61 13.54 8.20 -2.27
N PHE A 62 12.93 8.93 -1.33
CA PHE A 62 11.50 8.87 -1.02
C PHE A 62 10.67 9.89 -1.83
N CYS A 63 11.31 10.96 -2.33
CA CYS A 63 10.69 11.97 -3.18
C CYS A 63 11.70 12.48 -4.21
N TRP A 64 11.93 11.70 -5.26
CA TRP A 64 12.91 12.08 -6.27
C TRP A 64 12.48 13.33 -7.04
N ARG A 65 11.18 13.55 -7.16
CA ARG A 65 10.57 14.72 -7.81
C ARG A 65 10.85 16.02 -7.05
N GLY A 66 11.10 15.93 -5.74
CA GLY A 66 11.28 17.08 -4.85
C GLY A 66 10.00 17.84 -4.50
N PHE A 67 8.84 17.36 -4.94
CA PHE A 67 7.55 18.01 -4.69
C PHE A 67 6.40 17.01 -4.52
N GLU A 68 5.34 17.48 -3.89
CA GLU A 68 4.02 16.86 -3.83
C GLU A 68 3.00 17.81 -4.46
N ALA A 69 2.13 17.29 -5.32
CA ALA A 69 1.05 18.07 -5.90
C ALA A 69 -0.31 17.70 -5.30
N GLU A 70 -1.13 18.73 -5.08
CA GLU A 70 -2.52 18.61 -4.68
C GLU A 70 -3.41 18.89 -5.89
N TRP A 71 -4.26 17.92 -6.20
CA TRP A 71 -5.18 17.92 -7.31
C TRP A 71 -6.62 17.94 -6.82
N VAL A 72 -7.54 18.42 -7.66
CA VAL A 72 -8.98 18.33 -7.40
C VAL A 72 -9.71 18.01 -8.69
N ILE A 73 -10.62 17.03 -8.65
CA ILE A 73 -11.60 16.83 -9.72
C ILE A 73 -12.88 17.54 -9.31
N LYS A 74 -13.25 18.58 -10.08
CA LYS A 74 -14.48 19.36 -9.89
C LYS A 74 -15.17 19.49 -11.24
N ASP A 75 -16.47 19.24 -11.26
CA ASP A 75 -17.29 19.28 -12.48
C ASP A 75 -16.67 18.41 -13.59
N GLU A 76 -16.22 17.21 -13.20
CA GLU A 76 -15.54 16.22 -14.06
C GLU A 76 -14.21 16.70 -14.68
N VAL A 77 -13.67 17.84 -14.26
CA VAL A 77 -12.39 18.36 -14.75
C VAL A 77 -11.33 18.27 -13.65
N LEU A 78 -10.16 17.73 -14.01
CA LEU A 78 -8.98 17.70 -13.17
C LEU A 78 -8.31 19.08 -13.15
N HIS A 79 -8.06 19.57 -11.94
CA HIS A 79 -7.35 20.81 -11.71
C HIS A 79 -6.16 20.60 -10.79
N LEU A 80 -5.04 21.23 -11.11
CA LEU A 80 -3.91 21.39 -10.22
C LEU A 80 -4.21 22.52 -9.23
N LYS A 81 -4.30 22.20 -7.94
CA LYS A 81 -4.67 23.15 -6.88
C LYS A 81 -3.45 23.80 -6.24
N LYS A 82 -2.42 23.01 -5.94
CA LYS A 82 -1.20 23.47 -5.25
C LYS A 82 -0.05 22.51 -5.53
N VAL A 83 1.17 23.02 -5.50
CA VAL A 83 2.39 22.22 -5.45
C VAL A 83 3.25 22.71 -4.30
N THR A 84 3.71 21.77 -3.48
CA THR A 84 4.58 22.01 -2.33
C THR A 84 5.89 21.28 -2.49
N GLU A 85 7.00 21.95 -2.17
CA GLU A 85 8.30 21.29 -2.02
C GLU A 85 8.24 20.33 -0.83
N PHE A 86 8.78 19.13 -1.05
CA PHE A 86 8.51 17.98 -0.19
C PHE A 86 9.05 18.15 1.23
N ASP A 87 10.30 18.62 1.38
CA ASP A 87 10.97 18.65 2.69
C ASP A 87 10.50 19.82 3.58
N THR A 88 10.28 20.99 2.99
CA THR A 88 9.94 22.23 3.73
C THR A 88 8.45 22.56 3.70
N ASN A 89 7.65 21.83 2.92
CA ASN A 89 6.23 22.12 2.65
C ASN A 89 5.99 23.53 2.07
N LYS A 90 7.03 24.18 1.55
CA LYS A 90 6.94 25.50 0.90
C LYS A 90 6.13 25.40 -0.38
N ILE A 91 5.17 26.30 -0.57
CA ILE A 91 4.38 26.38 -1.81
C ILE A 91 5.28 26.88 -2.95
N ILE A 92 5.39 26.07 -4.02
CA ILE A 92 6.23 26.35 -5.19
C ILE A 92 5.42 26.63 -6.47
N ASN A 93 4.13 26.94 -6.35
CA ASN A 93 3.25 27.27 -7.48
C ASN A 93 3.90 28.23 -8.48
N LYS A 94 4.61 29.27 -8.02
CA LYS A 94 5.29 30.25 -8.91
C LYS A 94 6.32 29.63 -9.84
N LEU A 95 6.98 28.55 -9.45
CA LEU A 95 7.90 27.82 -10.32
C LEU A 95 7.12 27.01 -11.35
N ILE A 96 6.05 26.34 -10.93
CA ILE A 96 5.15 25.60 -11.82
C ILE A 96 4.54 26.54 -12.88
N GLU A 97 4.09 27.73 -12.49
CA GLU A 97 3.55 28.75 -13.41
C GLU A 97 4.54 29.11 -14.53
N LYS A 98 5.84 29.19 -14.21
CA LYS A 98 6.89 29.46 -15.21
C LYS A 98 7.06 28.30 -16.19
N ILE A 99 6.90 27.07 -15.73
CA ILE A 99 7.07 25.86 -16.54
C ILE A 99 5.86 25.63 -17.46
N VAL A 100 4.64 25.76 -16.91
CA VAL A 100 3.40 25.48 -17.66
C VAL A 100 2.87 26.70 -18.42
N GLY A 101 3.35 27.90 -18.12
CA GLY A 101 2.89 29.14 -18.75
C GLY A 101 1.48 29.59 -18.34
N ILE A 102 0.89 28.96 -17.31
CA ILE A 102 -0.45 29.24 -16.80
C ILE A 102 -0.33 29.62 -15.32
N ASN A 103 -1.10 30.62 -14.87
CA ASN A 103 -1.04 31.11 -13.50
C ASN A 103 -2.21 30.62 -12.63
N PHE A 104 -1.98 30.56 -11.32
CA PHE A 104 -3.00 30.21 -10.31
C PHE A 104 -3.89 31.42 -9.91
N LYS A 105 -3.78 32.59 -10.56
CA LYS A 105 -4.50 33.81 -10.13
C LYS A 105 -6.02 33.65 -10.21
N ASN A 106 -6.50 32.82 -11.13
CA ASN A 106 -7.93 32.54 -11.32
C ASN A 106 -8.37 31.26 -10.60
N GLY A 107 -7.60 30.81 -9.60
CA GLY A 107 -7.83 29.55 -8.88
C GLY A 107 -6.99 28.39 -9.43
N PRO A 108 -7.39 27.14 -9.12
CA PRO A 108 -6.72 25.94 -9.61
C PRO A 108 -6.56 25.92 -11.15
N ILE A 109 -5.42 25.42 -11.63
CA ILE A 109 -5.11 25.35 -13.06
C ILE A 109 -5.81 24.13 -13.66
N LYS A 110 -6.61 24.33 -14.72
CA LYS A 110 -7.17 23.23 -15.51
C LYS A 110 -6.04 22.43 -16.17
N ALA A 111 -6.02 21.12 -15.92
CA ALA A 111 -4.92 20.25 -16.30
C ALA A 111 -5.11 19.62 -17.68
N ASN A 112 -5.36 20.43 -18.71
CA ASN A 112 -5.75 19.94 -20.04
C ASN A 112 -4.66 19.11 -20.74
N TRP A 113 -3.42 19.15 -20.26
CA TRP A 113 -2.33 18.32 -20.75
C TRP A 113 -2.39 16.87 -20.23
N VAL A 114 -3.15 16.62 -19.16
CA VAL A 114 -3.17 15.32 -18.49
C VAL A 114 -4.03 14.31 -19.26
N ASN A 115 -3.44 13.16 -19.58
CA ASN A 115 -4.08 12.04 -20.24
C ASN A 115 -3.62 10.71 -19.62
N GLY A 116 -4.54 9.82 -19.25
CA GLY A 116 -4.16 8.48 -18.80
C GLY A 116 -5.08 7.87 -17.76
N LYS A 117 -4.57 6.78 -17.16
CA LYS A 117 -5.25 6.02 -16.11
C LYS A 117 -4.50 6.24 -14.81
N PHE A 118 -5.17 6.84 -13.84
CA PHE A 118 -4.58 7.18 -12.54
C PHE A 118 -5.27 6.38 -11.45
N TRP A 119 -4.52 5.54 -10.76
CA TRP A 119 -5.00 4.90 -9.54
C TRP A 119 -4.80 5.84 -8.36
N ALA A 120 -5.79 5.90 -7.47
CA ALA A 120 -5.68 6.59 -6.19
C ALA A 120 -6.22 5.70 -5.06
N GLY A 121 -5.45 5.59 -3.98
CA GLY A 121 -5.83 4.82 -2.79
C GLY A 121 -6.55 5.67 -1.75
N MET A 122 -7.51 5.07 -1.04
CA MET A 122 -8.24 5.65 0.08
C MET A 122 -8.28 4.68 1.26
N ASP A 123 -8.18 5.22 2.47
CA ASP A 123 -8.06 4.48 3.73
C ASP A 123 -6.84 3.54 3.77
N TYR A 124 -5.68 4.12 4.08
CA TYR A 124 -4.43 3.39 4.25
C TYR A 124 -4.55 2.28 5.30
N ASP A 125 -4.15 1.07 4.95
CA ASP A 125 -4.09 -0.08 5.85
C ASP A 125 -2.64 -0.29 6.29
N SER A 126 -2.30 0.19 7.49
CA SER A 126 -0.95 0.08 8.05
C SER A 126 -0.52 -1.35 8.35
N GLU A 127 -1.45 -2.27 8.58
CA GLU A 127 -1.14 -3.67 8.89
C GLU A 127 -0.80 -4.45 7.62
N ALA A 128 -1.48 -4.13 6.51
CA ALA A 128 -1.21 -4.76 5.21
C ALA A 128 -0.08 -4.09 4.42
N SER A 129 0.36 -2.90 4.83
CA SER A 129 1.39 -2.12 4.14
C SER A 129 2.81 -2.43 4.61
N SER A 130 3.78 -2.13 3.76
CA SER A 130 5.21 -2.20 4.06
C SER A 130 5.93 -0.95 3.54
N ALA A 131 7.23 -0.81 3.87
CA ALA A 131 8.07 0.26 3.32
C ALA A 131 8.10 0.30 1.78
N TYR A 132 7.82 -0.83 1.13
CA TYR A 132 7.90 -1.00 -0.33
C TYR A 132 6.54 -1.13 -1.02
N GLN A 133 5.45 -1.28 -0.25
CA GLN A 133 4.11 -1.37 -0.81
C GLN A 133 3.07 -0.75 0.12
N MET A 134 2.43 0.32 -0.32
CA MET A 134 1.29 0.92 0.40
C MET A 134 -0.02 0.25 -0.04
N ILE A 135 -0.80 -0.19 0.92
CA ILE A 135 -2.09 -0.85 0.72
C ILE A 135 -3.21 0.04 1.27
N TYR A 136 -4.31 0.04 0.54
CA TYR A 136 -5.49 0.82 0.84
C TYR A 136 -6.69 -0.11 0.87
N LYS A 137 -7.67 0.22 1.69
CA LYS A 137 -8.94 -0.52 1.72
C LYS A 137 -9.72 -0.32 0.42
N SER A 138 -9.58 0.82 -0.23
CA SER A 138 -10.14 0.99 -1.57
C SER A 138 -9.20 1.76 -2.49
N GLU A 139 -9.30 1.46 -3.77
CA GLU A 139 -8.59 2.11 -4.85
C GLU A 139 -9.59 2.52 -5.92
N THR A 140 -9.41 3.73 -6.44
CA THR A 140 -10.22 4.26 -7.52
C THR A 140 -9.32 4.53 -8.71
N LYS A 141 -9.69 4.02 -9.86
CA LYS A 141 -9.03 4.33 -11.14
C LYS A 141 -9.80 5.42 -11.85
N PHE A 142 -9.13 6.52 -12.11
CA PHE A 142 -9.63 7.64 -12.90
C PHE A 142 -9.10 7.52 -14.32
N ILE A 143 -9.98 7.56 -15.31
CA ILE A 143 -9.61 7.67 -16.71
C ILE A 143 -9.77 9.14 -17.11
N ILE A 144 -8.65 9.81 -17.37
CA ILE A 144 -8.58 11.23 -17.70
C ILE A 144 -8.16 11.38 -19.16
N GLU A 145 -8.88 12.21 -19.91
CA GLU A 145 -8.52 12.60 -21.28
C GLU A 145 -8.61 14.12 -21.42
N ASN A 146 -7.50 14.75 -21.81
CA ASN A 146 -7.34 16.20 -21.91
C ASN A 146 -7.81 16.95 -20.65
N GLY A 147 -7.47 16.41 -19.48
CA GLY A 147 -7.88 16.95 -18.18
C GLY A 147 -9.32 16.66 -17.77
N GLU A 148 -10.12 15.98 -18.58
CA GLU A 148 -11.51 15.61 -18.27
C GLU A 148 -11.62 14.15 -17.82
N MET A 149 -12.33 13.90 -16.73
CA MET A 149 -12.63 12.57 -16.23
C MET A 149 -13.69 11.90 -17.10
N LYS A 150 -13.29 10.87 -17.85
CA LYS A 150 -14.18 10.11 -18.74
C LYS A 150 -14.83 8.93 -18.06
N ASN A 151 -14.12 8.31 -17.13
CA ASN A 151 -14.59 7.11 -16.44
C ASN A 151 -13.93 6.96 -15.07
N ILE A 152 -14.57 6.17 -14.22
CA ILE A 152 -14.13 5.83 -12.88
C ILE A 152 -14.42 4.35 -12.59
N GLU A 153 -13.41 3.63 -12.09
CA GLU A 153 -13.57 2.24 -11.66
C GLU A 153 -13.16 2.13 -10.19
N LEU A 154 -14.08 1.69 -9.32
CA LEU A 154 -13.81 1.46 -7.90
C LEU A 154 -13.43 -0.01 -7.68
N LYS A 155 -12.36 -0.23 -6.91
CA LYS A 155 -11.96 -1.53 -6.38
C LYS A 155 -11.82 -1.42 -4.87
N SER A 156 -12.52 -2.30 -4.15
CA SER A 156 -12.46 -2.38 -2.71
C SER A 156 -11.88 -3.72 -2.30
N TYR A 157 -11.14 -3.73 -1.19
CA TYR A 157 -10.71 -4.98 -0.56
C TYR A 157 -11.92 -5.83 -0.19
N SER A 158 -11.72 -7.15 -0.15
CA SER A 158 -12.76 -8.09 0.31
C SER A 158 -12.46 -8.46 1.77
N PRO A 159 -13.20 -7.93 2.76
CA PRO A 159 -13.00 -8.27 4.15
C PRO A 159 -13.38 -9.73 4.41
N CYS A 160 -12.68 -10.36 5.35
CA CYS A 160 -13.02 -11.67 5.88
C CYS A 160 -13.53 -11.54 7.32
N GLU A 161 -14.44 -12.43 7.74
CA GLU A 161 -14.89 -12.51 9.13
C GLU A 161 -13.72 -12.70 10.11
N TYR A 162 -12.73 -13.49 9.69
CA TYR A 162 -11.52 -13.81 10.46
C TYR A 162 -10.41 -12.77 10.30
N GLN A 163 -10.77 -11.49 10.20
CA GLN A 163 -9.81 -10.39 10.10
C GLN A 163 -9.30 -9.91 11.46
N SER A 164 -10.12 -10.01 12.52
CA SER A 164 -9.77 -9.49 13.85
C SER A 164 -9.08 -10.53 14.72
N GLN A 165 -8.21 -10.07 15.61
CA GLN A 165 -7.57 -10.92 16.62
C GLN A 165 -8.57 -11.76 17.42
N ASP A 166 -9.72 -11.17 17.77
CA ASP A 166 -10.79 -11.82 18.54
C ASP A 166 -11.44 -12.98 17.77
N SER A 167 -11.75 -12.77 16.49
CA SER A 167 -12.34 -13.81 15.62
C SER A 167 -11.38 -14.99 15.40
N ILE A 168 -10.09 -14.70 15.22
CA ILE A 168 -9.04 -15.72 15.10
C ILE A 168 -8.91 -16.49 16.42
N TYR A 169 -8.82 -15.79 17.55
CA TYR A 169 -8.74 -16.43 18.87
C TYR A 169 -9.94 -17.34 19.12
N LYS A 170 -11.16 -16.87 18.90
CA LYS A 170 -12.36 -17.72 19.00
C LYS A 170 -12.26 -18.96 18.12
N HIS A 171 -11.79 -18.83 16.88
CA HIS A 171 -11.63 -19.98 15.98
C HIS A 171 -10.62 -21.00 16.51
N ILE A 172 -9.45 -20.53 16.97
CA ILE A 172 -8.34 -21.38 17.41
C ILE A 172 -8.67 -22.04 18.75
N TYR A 173 -9.06 -21.24 19.74
CA TYR A 173 -9.29 -21.71 21.11
C TYR A 173 -10.48 -22.66 21.26
N SER A 174 -11.51 -22.51 20.43
CA SER A 174 -12.63 -23.45 20.39
C SER A 174 -12.27 -24.83 19.83
N LYS A 175 -11.11 -24.97 19.16
CA LYS A 175 -10.73 -26.19 18.42
C LYS A 175 -9.39 -26.80 18.85
N ILE A 176 -8.61 -26.09 19.65
CA ILE A 176 -7.29 -26.56 20.10
C ILE A 176 -7.46 -27.68 21.13
N ASP A 177 -6.68 -28.75 20.95
CA ASP A 177 -6.62 -29.83 21.92
C ASP A 177 -5.60 -29.54 23.02
N TRP A 178 -6.07 -28.98 24.12
CA TRP A 178 -5.26 -28.66 25.29
C TRP A 178 -4.64 -29.88 25.98
N THR A 179 -5.14 -31.09 25.75
CA THR A 179 -4.64 -32.31 26.41
C THR A 179 -3.32 -32.80 25.83
N ASN A 180 -3.07 -32.48 24.56
CA ASN A 180 -1.87 -32.90 23.82
C ASN A 180 -0.70 -31.91 23.93
N ILE A 181 -0.85 -30.89 24.77
CA ILE A 181 0.08 -29.79 24.90
C ILE A 181 0.75 -29.86 26.28
N LYS A 182 2.08 -30.05 26.29
CA LYS A 182 2.88 -29.93 27.51
C LYS A 182 3.00 -28.46 27.87
N SER A 183 2.04 -27.95 28.64
CA SER A 183 2.04 -26.59 29.14
C SER A 183 3.26 -26.36 30.04
N ASN A 184 4.28 -25.69 29.50
CA ASN A 184 5.24 -24.99 30.32
C ASN A 184 4.48 -23.81 30.93
N SER A 185 4.62 -23.53 32.24
CA SER A 185 3.82 -22.53 32.97
C SER A 185 3.88 -21.08 32.44
N ARG A 186 4.57 -20.82 31.33
CA ARG A 186 4.70 -19.52 30.67
C ARG A 186 3.82 -19.47 29.42
N ALA A 187 3.27 -18.29 29.15
CA ALA A 187 2.51 -18.03 27.93
C ALA A 187 3.36 -18.33 26.68
N ALA A 188 2.82 -19.12 25.75
CA ALA A 188 3.45 -19.34 24.45
C ALA A 188 3.02 -18.22 23.48
N ARG A 189 3.98 -17.56 22.85
CA ARG A 189 3.72 -16.52 21.84
C ARG A 189 4.19 -17.02 20.49
N LEU A 190 3.35 -16.88 19.48
CA LEU A 190 3.60 -17.33 18.12
C LEU A 190 3.29 -16.18 17.15
N SER A 191 4.18 -16.00 16.18
CA SER A 191 3.97 -15.14 15.02
C SER A 191 3.89 -16.04 13.80
N ILE A 192 2.73 -16.05 13.14
CA ILE A 192 2.43 -16.96 12.03
C ILE A 192 2.22 -16.15 10.76
N TYR A 193 3.06 -16.42 9.76
CA TYR A 193 2.90 -15.89 8.42
C TYR A 193 1.84 -16.67 7.65
N VAL A 194 0.95 -15.98 6.95
CA VAL A 194 -0.06 -16.58 6.07
C VAL A 194 -0.10 -15.90 4.70
N LEU A 195 -0.30 -16.70 3.65
CA LEU A 195 -0.63 -16.22 2.30
C LEU A 195 -1.99 -16.75 1.88
N THR A 196 -2.72 -15.91 1.14
CA THR A 196 -3.99 -16.26 0.54
C THR A 196 -3.97 -16.19 -0.98
N ASN A 197 -4.98 -16.80 -1.59
CA ASN A 197 -5.32 -16.57 -2.99
C ASN A 197 -6.34 -15.41 -3.12
N GLU A 198 -6.79 -15.13 -4.34
CA GLU A 198 -7.76 -14.06 -4.64
C GLU A 198 -9.14 -14.25 -3.99
N SER A 199 -9.50 -15.48 -3.58
CA SER A 199 -10.74 -15.76 -2.85
C SER A 199 -10.56 -15.68 -1.33
N GLY A 200 -9.36 -15.35 -0.85
CA GLY A 200 -9.04 -15.25 0.57
C GLY A 200 -8.75 -16.59 1.24
N HIS A 201 -8.70 -17.71 0.50
CA HIS A 201 -8.34 -19.01 1.07
C HIS A 201 -6.84 -19.06 1.36
N ILE A 202 -6.49 -19.61 2.53
CA ILE A 202 -5.10 -19.77 2.95
C ILE A 202 -4.43 -20.86 2.09
N ILE A 203 -3.37 -20.49 1.41
CA ILE A 203 -2.58 -21.39 0.54
C ILE A 203 -1.17 -21.66 1.09
N HIS A 204 -0.71 -20.83 2.02
CA HIS A 204 0.57 -21.03 2.71
C HIS A 204 0.52 -20.53 4.14
N THR A 205 1.23 -21.22 5.03
CA THR A 205 1.38 -20.87 6.45
C THR A 205 2.78 -21.22 6.94
N GLY A 206 3.41 -20.35 7.72
CA GLY A 206 4.70 -20.60 8.36
C GLY A 206 4.79 -19.98 9.75
N ILE A 207 5.63 -20.53 10.63
CA ILE A 207 5.96 -19.90 11.91
C ILE A 207 7.16 -18.98 11.68
N GLU A 208 6.99 -17.68 11.90
CA GLU A 208 8.10 -16.72 11.88
C GLU A 208 8.85 -16.72 13.21
N ASN A 209 8.11 -16.78 14.32
CA ASN A 209 8.65 -16.81 15.67
C ASN A 209 7.77 -17.63 16.61
N SER A 210 8.37 -18.36 17.54
CA SER A 210 7.64 -19.07 18.60
C SER A 210 8.49 -19.20 19.86
N THR A 211 7.88 -18.90 21.01
CA THR A 211 8.52 -19.12 22.32
C THR A 211 8.37 -20.54 22.83
N ASP A 212 7.48 -21.34 22.24
CA ASP A 212 7.25 -22.75 22.61
C ASP A 212 6.89 -23.58 21.38
N LEU A 213 7.82 -24.44 20.97
CA LEU A 213 7.68 -25.28 19.77
C LEU A 213 6.59 -26.35 19.90
N GLY A 214 6.18 -26.70 21.14
CA GLY A 214 5.18 -27.74 21.39
C GLY A 214 3.81 -27.44 20.77
N PHE A 215 3.52 -26.16 20.54
CA PHE A 215 2.25 -25.72 19.98
C PHE A 215 2.28 -25.56 18.45
N ASN A 216 3.46 -25.45 17.83
CA ASN A 216 3.59 -24.96 16.46
C ASN A 216 2.77 -25.77 15.45
N ASN A 217 2.86 -27.10 15.49
CA ASN A 217 2.18 -27.95 14.51
C ASN A 217 0.65 -27.90 14.65
N GLU A 218 0.15 -27.90 15.88
CA GLU A 218 -1.29 -27.83 16.14
C GLU A 218 -1.85 -26.46 15.76
N ILE A 219 -1.13 -25.38 16.07
CA ILE A 219 -1.52 -24.04 15.67
C ILE A 219 -1.50 -23.88 14.15
N LEU A 220 -0.47 -24.35 13.45
CA LEU A 220 -0.44 -24.32 11.99
C LEU A 220 -1.62 -25.11 11.38
N ARG A 221 -1.98 -26.26 11.96
CA ARG A 221 -3.15 -27.03 11.52
C ARG A 221 -4.43 -26.19 11.66
N LEU A 222 -4.64 -25.56 12.81
CA LEU A 222 -5.83 -24.75 13.08
C LEU A 222 -5.89 -23.48 12.24
N ILE A 223 -4.75 -22.83 11.99
CA ILE A 223 -4.68 -21.65 11.11
C ILE A 223 -5.07 -22.02 9.68
N ARG A 224 -4.65 -23.18 9.17
CA ARG A 224 -5.07 -23.66 7.83
C ARG A 224 -6.57 -23.96 7.73
N LEU A 225 -7.27 -24.12 8.86
CA LEU A 225 -8.72 -24.32 8.91
C LEU A 225 -9.50 -23.02 8.97
N LEU A 226 -8.84 -21.85 9.05
CA LEU A 226 -9.51 -20.57 8.91
C LEU A 226 -10.15 -20.50 7.51
N PRO A 227 -11.47 -20.24 7.41
CA PRO A 227 -12.18 -20.16 6.14
C PRO A 227 -11.63 -19.13 5.16
N CYS A 228 -11.15 -17.99 5.66
CA CYS A 228 -10.57 -16.94 4.83
C CYS A 228 -9.61 -16.03 5.60
N ARG A 229 -8.95 -15.14 4.86
CA ARG A 229 -8.35 -13.88 5.33
C ARG A 229 -8.68 -12.75 4.37
N ASN A 230 -8.34 -11.52 4.76
CA ASN A 230 -8.52 -10.34 3.93
C ASN A 230 -7.81 -10.50 2.58
N VAL A 231 -8.47 -10.04 1.51
CA VAL A 231 -7.92 -9.99 0.15
C VAL A 231 -7.66 -8.54 -0.21
N TYR A 232 -6.42 -8.27 -0.60
CA TYR A 232 -5.95 -6.92 -0.93
C TYR A 232 -5.73 -6.77 -2.43
N TYR A 233 -5.89 -5.54 -2.90
CA TYR A 233 -5.62 -5.15 -4.27
C TYR A 233 -4.57 -4.04 -4.29
N SER A 234 -3.78 -4.02 -5.35
CA SER A 234 -2.85 -2.95 -5.66
C SER A 234 -2.96 -2.64 -7.14
N TYR A 235 -3.24 -1.38 -7.49
CA TYR A 235 -3.55 -0.97 -8.86
C TYR A 235 -4.70 -1.79 -9.49
N GLY A 236 -5.69 -2.17 -8.67
CA GLY A 236 -6.83 -2.99 -9.08
C GLY A 236 -6.53 -4.45 -9.39
N VAL A 237 -5.29 -4.90 -9.16
CA VAL A 237 -4.86 -6.29 -9.33
C VAL A 237 -4.73 -6.94 -7.96
N PHE A 238 -5.14 -8.21 -7.86
CA PHE A 238 -4.96 -8.99 -6.64
C PHE A 238 -3.50 -8.95 -6.19
N SER A 239 -3.28 -8.56 -4.94
CA SER A 239 -1.95 -8.50 -4.33
C SER A 239 -1.81 -9.63 -3.32
N GLN A 240 -0.92 -10.58 -3.60
CA GLN A 240 -0.59 -11.64 -2.67
C GLN A 240 0.31 -11.11 -1.56
N ILE A 241 -0.31 -10.67 -0.46
CA ILE A 241 0.38 -10.05 0.66
C ILE A 241 0.49 -11.03 1.82
N GLY A 242 1.69 -11.15 2.35
CA GLY A 242 1.98 -11.82 3.60
C GLY A 242 1.29 -11.15 4.77
N GLN A 243 0.42 -11.87 5.46
CA GLN A 243 -0.20 -11.38 6.69
C GLN A 243 0.40 -12.11 7.88
N VAL A 244 0.64 -11.38 8.96
CA VAL A 244 1.13 -11.96 10.21
C VAL A 244 -0.02 -12.08 11.19
N ILE A 245 -0.21 -13.28 11.73
CA ILE A 245 -1.14 -13.57 12.81
C ILE A 245 -0.31 -13.75 14.08
N GLU A 246 -0.49 -12.85 15.03
CA GLU A 246 0.11 -12.96 16.36
C GLU A 246 -0.83 -13.77 17.25
N LEU A 247 -0.31 -14.77 17.96
CA LEU A 247 -1.06 -15.55 18.93
C LEU A 247 -0.35 -15.62 20.27
N THR A 248 -1.10 -15.48 21.35
CA THR A 248 -0.61 -15.71 22.72
C THR A 248 -1.46 -16.75 23.41
N LEU A 249 -0.89 -17.93 23.62
CA LEU A 249 -1.49 -19.07 24.31
C LEU A 249 -1.19 -18.98 25.80
N ASN A 250 -2.22 -18.68 26.59
CA ASN A 250 -2.18 -18.62 28.04
C ASN A 250 -3.54 -19.00 28.63
N LYS A 251 -3.58 -19.17 29.96
CA LYS A 251 -4.79 -19.59 30.67
C LYS A 251 -5.93 -18.57 30.60
N ASP A 252 -5.59 -17.27 30.61
CA ASP A 252 -6.59 -16.21 30.56
C ASP A 252 -7.36 -16.21 29.23
N ASN A 253 -6.64 -16.32 28.11
CA ASN A 253 -7.24 -16.46 26.79
C ASN A 253 -7.96 -17.81 26.65
N GLU A 254 -7.45 -18.89 27.26
CA GLU A 254 -8.17 -20.17 27.29
C GLU A 254 -9.54 -20.01 27.92
N VAL A 255 -9.63 -19.41 29.11
CA VAL A 255 -10.90 -19.17 29.79
C VAL A 255 -11.81 -18.25 28.99
N LYS A 256 -11.24 -17.25 28.30
CA LYS A 256 -11.99 -16.27 27.52
C LYS A 256 -12.58 -16.84 26.23
N TYR A 257 -11.83 -17.68 25.51
CA TYR A 257 -12.15 -18.05 24.12
C TYR A 257 -12.48 -19.52 23.90
N SER A 258 -12.32 -20.39 24.90
CA SER A 258 -12.68 -21.82 24.78
C SER A 258 -14.17 -22.10 25.03
N ARG A 259 -15.01 -21.05 25.09
CA ARG A 259 -16.46 -21.14 25.29
C ARG A 259 -17.22 -21.01 23.99
#